data_AF-E8WKT9-F1
#
_entry.id   AF-E8WKT9-F1
#
_cell.length_a   1.000
_cell.length_b   1.000
_cell.length_c   1.000
_cell.angle_alpha   90.00
_cell.angle_beta   90.00
_cell.angle_gamma   90.00
#
_symmetry.space_group_name_H-M   'P 1'
#
loop_
_entity.id
_entity.type
_entity.pdbx_description
1 polymer ?
#
loop_
_entity_poly.entity_id
_entity_poly.type
_entity_poly.pdbx_seq_one_letter_code
_entity_poly.pdbx_strand_id
1 'polypeptide(L)'
;MAVKGDRSRLEPVARMLYVDQGRSLTDIEETLGVSRQTLSEWKARTRTYGEEQDEWDKARAAKEGYEAHLIEVRDKLMQEIKDKPLQASKHLNSLSMVDAILDRRTKALRESAERMAQQKGEMFLAFVKDLIEFGNKVDPAITAVIQENFDDLIQWGREKYAA
;
A
#
# COMPACT_ATOMS: atom_id res chain seq x y z
N MET A 1 18.10 13.97 -2.07
CA MET A 1 17.88 14.31 -0.64
C MET A 1 16.54 15.02 -0.53
N ALA A 2 15.60 14.50 0.28
CA ALA A 2 14.27 15.10 0.42
C ALA A 2 14.39 16.54 0.98
N VAL A 3 13.74 17.49 0.32
CA VAL A 3 13.85 18.92 0.64
C VAL A 3 13.03 19.22 1.90
N LYS A 4 13.46 20.22 2.69
CA LYS A 4 12.79 20.68 3.91
C LYS A 4 11.37 21.18 3.58
N GLY A 5 10.38 20.30 3.65
CA GLY A 5 8.98 20.54 3.25
C GLY A 5 8.28 19.29 2.72
N ASP A 6 9.03 18.34 2.15
CA ASP A 6 8.47 17.09 1.64
C ASP A 6 7.98 16.15 2.75
N ARG A 7 8.63 16.19 3.92
CA ARG A 7 8.26 15.36 5.08
C ARG A 7 6.80 15.54 5.49
N SER A 8 6.36 16.78 5.75
CA SER A 8 4.98 17.04 6.21
C SER A 8 3.91 16.57 5.22
N ARG A 9 4.26 16.44 3.93
CA ARG A 9 3.36 15.95 2.88
C ARG A 9 3.43 14.43 2.73
N LEU A 10 4.64 13.86 2.74
CA LEU A 10 4.89 12.45 2.42
C LEU A 10 4.87 11.53 3.64
N GLU A 11 5.17 12.03 4.83
CA GLU A 11 5.17 11.24 6.07
C GLU A 11 3.78 10.67 6.42
N PRO A 12 2.67 11.43 6.33
CA PRO A 12 1.34 10.86 6.56
C PRO A 12 0.99 9.76 5.56
N VAL A 13 1.40 9.93 4.30
CA VAL A 13 1.18 8.94 3.23
C VAL A 13 2.04 7.70 3.48
N ALA A 14 3.31 7.86 3.81
CA ALA A 14 4.21 6.77 4.16
C ALA A 14 3.70 5.98 5.37
N ARG A 15 3.21 6.68 6.41
CA ARG A 15 2.59 6.04 7.58
C ARG A 15 1.36 5.24 7.20
N MET A 16 0.48 5.79 6.36
CA MET A 16 -0.69 5.07 5.85
C MET A 16 -0.26 3.82 5.05
N LEU A 17 0.71 3.91 4.15
CA LEU A 17 1.20 2.74 3.39
C LEU A 17 1.80 1.66 4.32
N TYR A 18 2.52 2.08 5.37
CA TYR A 18 3.15 1.16 6.31
C TYR A 18 2.14 0.48 7.26
N VAL A 19 1.30 1.29 7.89
CA VAL A 19 0.34 0.84 8.92
C VAL A 19 -0.89 0.23 8.29
N ASP A 20 -1.46 0.90 7.28
CA ASP A 20 -2.74 0.50 6.74
C ASP A 20 -2.66 -0.59 5.69
N GLN A 21 -1.62 -0.57 4.86
CA GLN A 21 -1.43 -1.52 3.77
C GLN A 21 -0.34 -2.55 4.08
N GLY A 22 0.32 -2.46 5.24
CA GLY A 22 1.33 -3.42 5.67
C GLY A 22 2.61 -3.43 4.83
N ARG A 23 2.88 -2.40 4.02
CA ARG A 23 4.02 -2.37 3.11
C ARG A 23 5.36 -2.31 3.84
N SER A 24 6.40 -2.83 3.20
CA SER A 24 7.77 -2.67 3.70
C SER A 24 8.28 -1.26 3.43
N LEU A 25 9.32 -0.84 4.15
CA LEU A 25 9.95 0.46 3.87
C LEU A 25 10.58 0.53 2.48
N THR A 26 11.00 -0.61 1.93
CA THR A 26 11.52 -0.72 0.57
C THR A 26 10.42 -0.43 -0.46
N ASP A 27 9.23 -1.02 -0.29
CA ASP A 27 8.11 -0.78 -1.20
C ASP A 27 7.64 0.67 -1.14
N ILE A 28 7.67 1.27 0.05
CA ILE A 28 7.29 2.67 0.27
C ILE A 28 8.34 3.61 -0.34
N GLU A 29 9.62 3.25 -0.28
CA GLU A 29 10.70 3.98 -0.96
C GLU A 29 10.46 4.05 -2.47
N GLU A 30 10.16 2.91 -3.09
CA GLU A 30 9.83 2.85 -4.52
C GLU A 30 8.55 3.64 -4.85
N THR A 31 7.56 3.63 -3.95
CA THR A 31 6.27 4.28 -4.18
C THR A 31 6.34 5.80 -4.03
N LEU A 32 7.10 6.31 -3.05
CA LEU A 32 7.14 7.73 -2.72
C LEU A 32 8.41 8.44 -3.22
N GLY A 33 9.39 7.71 -3.75
CA GLY A 33 10.69 8.26 -4.14
C GLY A 33 11.49 8.80 -2.96
N VAL A 34 11.18 8.35 -1.74
CA VAL A 34 11.85 8.74 -0.50
C VAL A 34 12.75 7.60 -0.06
N SER A 35 14.03 7.87 0.23
CA SER A 35 14.94 6.77 0.57
C SER A 35 14.49 6.01 1.82
N ARG A 36 14.75 4.70 1.87
CA ARG A 36 14.45 3.88 3.04
C ARG A 36 15.10 4.42 4.32
N GLN A 37 16.29 5.02 4.21
CA GLN A 37 16.95 5.67 5.35
C GLN A 37 16.13 6.84 5.89
N THR A 38 15.60 7.70 5.00
CA THR A 38 14.72 8.81 5.41
C THR A 38 13.42 8.32 6.04
N LEU A 39 12.81 7.25 5.51
CA LEU A 39 11.62 6.64 6.12
C LEU A 39 11.91 6.05 7.50
N SER A 40 13.05 5.37 7.66
CA SER A 40 13.52 4.84 8.93
C SER A 40 13.76 5.94 9.97
N GLU A 41 14.31 7.08 9.55
CA GLU A 41 14.48 8.25 10.41
C GLU A 41 13.14 8.85 10.85
N TRP A 42 12.14 8.90 9.96
CA TRP A 42 10.80 9.38 10.33
C TRP A 42 10.14 8.49 11.37
N LYS A 43 10.20 7.16 11.18
CA LYS A 43 9.75 6.17 12.18
C LYS A 43 10.47 6.35 13.52
N ALA A 44 11.80 6.37 13.51
CA ALA A 44 12.60 6.49 14.72
C ALA A 44 12.32 7.77 15.53
N ARG A 45 11.95 8.88 14.88
CA ARG A 45 11.56 10.14 15.57
C ARG A 45 10.25 10.04 16.35
N THR A 46 9.40 9.08 16.03
CA THR A 46 8.15 8.84 16.76
C THR A 46 8.33 7.91 17.95
N ARG A 47 9.53 7.32 18.11
CA ARG A 47 9.83 6.41 19.23
C ARG A 47 9.99 7.20 20.53
N THR A 48 9.31 6.76 21.59
CA THR A 48 9.50 7.30 22.94
C THR A 48 10.78 6.75 23.56
N TYR A 49 11.42 7.53 24.44
CA TYR A 49 12.61 7.09 25.15
C TYR A 49 12.35 5.82 25.97
N GLY A 50 13.20 4.80 25.81
CA GLY A 50 13.10 3.53 26.51
C GLY A 50 12.21 2.48 25.84
N GLU A 51 11.55 2.80 24.74
CA GLU A 51 10.73 1.86 23.98
C GLU A 51 11.49 1.28 22.78
N GLU A 52 11.30 -0.01 22.49
CA GLU A 52 11.90 -0.67 21.31
C GLU A 52 11.12 -0.38 20.02
N GLN A 53 9.80 -0.21 20.13
CA GLN A 53 8.90 0.00 19.00
C GLN A 53 8.59 1.48 18.81
N ASP A 54 8.54 1.91 17.55
CA ASP A 54 8.02 3.23 17.20
C ASP A 54 6.49 3.24 17.05
N GLU A 55 5.89 4.42 16.94
CA GLU A 55 4.43 4.58 16.86
C GLU A 55 3.82 4.00 15.59
N TRP A 56 4.60 3.81 14.53
CA TRP A 56 4.11 3.18 13.30
C TRP A 56 4.06 1.66 13.49
N ASP A 57 5.07 1.07 14.13
CA ASP A 57 5.08 -0.35 14.48
C ASP A 57 3.95 -0.69 15.45
N LYS A 58 3.75 0.12 16.49
CA LYS A 58 2.63 -0.04 17.42
C LYS A 58 1.27 0.04 16.72
N ALA A 59 1.09 1.03 15.85
CA ALA A 59 -0.16 1.20 15.12
C ALA A 59 -0.43 0.02 14.18
N ARG A 60 0.60 -0.51 13.53
CA ARG A 60 0.50 -1.71 12.70
C ARG A 60 0.15 -2.94 13.53
N ALA A 61 0.88 -3.18 14.62
CA ALA A 61 0.62 -4.31 15.54
C ALA A 61 -0.78 -4.25 16.15
N ALA A 62 -1.25 -3.07 16.55
CA ALA A 62 -2.61 -2.88 17.05
C ALA A 62 -3.68 -3.20 16.00
N LYS A 63 -3.43 -2.84 14.73
CA LYS A 63 -4.34 -3.15 13.63
C LYS A 63 -4.40 -4.65 13.32
N GLU A 64 -3.24 -5.30 13.25
CA GLU A 64 -3.11 -6.74 13.04
C GLU A 64 -3.75 -7.52 14.21
N GLY A 65 -3.51 -7.08 15.45
CA GLY A 65 -4.11 -7.66 16.66
C GLY A 65 -5.64 -7.50 16.70
N TYR A 66 -6.17 -6.34 16.28
CA TYR A 66 -7.61 -6.14 16.18
C TYR A 66 -8.26 -7.04 15.12
N GLU A 67 -7.59 -7.28 14.00
CA GLU A 67 -8.10 -8.17 12.95
C GLU A 67 -8.09 -9.64 13.39
N ALA A 68 -7.01 -10.08 14.03
CA ALA A 68 -6.94 -11.40 14.66
C ALA A 68 -8.06 -11.57 15.69
N HIS A 69 -8.35 -10.53 16.48
CA HIS A 69 -9.45 -10.54 17.43
C HIS A 69 -10.83 -10.64 16.75
N LEU A 70 -11.05 -9.94 15.64
CA LEU A 70 -12.31 -10.06 14.88
C LEU A 70 -12.52 -11.47 14.32
N ILE A 71 -11.46 -12.12 13.85
CA ILE A 71 -11.50 -13.52 13.39
C ILE A 71 -11.84 -14.43 14.58
N GLU A 72 -11.21 -14.23 15.74
CA GLU A 72 -11.51 -15.00 16.94
C GLU A 72 -12.97 -14.83 17.40
N VAL A 73 -13.50 -13.60 17.38
CA VAL A 73 -14.90 -13.31 17.71
C VAL A 73 -15.83 -14.01 16.72
N ARG A 74 -15.52 -13.96 15.42
CA ARG A 74 -16.28 -14.66 14.38
C ARG A 74 -16.33 -16.17 14.65
N ASP A 75 -15.19 -16.78 14.93
CA ASP A 75 -15.09 -18.22 15.18
C ASP A 75 -15.87 -18.63 16.43
N LYS A 76 -15.80 -17.82 17.50
CA LYS A 76 -16.60 -18.01 18.71
C LYS A 76 -18.10 -17.94 18.42
N LEU A 77 -18.56 -16.92 17.68
CA LEU A 77 -19.97 -16.79 17.30
C LEU A 77 -20.44 -17.97 16.44
N MET A 78 -19.61 -18.42 15.50
CA MET A 78 -19.89 -19.60 14.69
C MET A 78 -20.00 -20.87 15.54
N GLN A 79 -19.15 -21.02 16.55
CA GLN A 79 -19.21 -22.14 17.47
C GLN A 79 -20.48 -22.10 18.33
N GLU A 80 -20.85 -20.94 18.87
CA GLU A 80 -22.09 -20.76 19.64
C GLU A 80 -23.34 -21.08 18.80
N ILE A 81 -23.35 -20.69 17.53
CA ILE A 81 -24.43 -21.03 16.57
C ILE A 81 -24.50 -22.54 16.35
N LYS A 82 -23.35 -23.22 16.19
CA LYS A 82 -23.29 -24.68 16.02
C LYS A 82 -23.80 -25.41 17.27
N ASP A 83 -23.42 -24.94 18.45
CA ASP A 83 -23.77 -25.57 19.72
C ASP A 83 -25.24 -25.32 20.10
N LYS A 84 -25.81 -24.18 19.69
CA LYS A 84 -27.20 -23.78 20.00
C LYS A 84 -27.92 -23.23 18.77
N PRO A 85 -28.23 -24.08 17.78
CA PRO A 85 -28.79 -23.64 16.50
C PRO A 85 -30.16 -22.95 16.63
N LEU A 86 -30.97 -23.33 17.62
CA LEU A 86 -32.26 -22.69 17.91
C LEU A 86 -32.12 -21.25 18.44
N GLN A 87 -30.93 -20.85 18.88
CA GLN A 87 -30.62 -19.48 19.34
C GLN A 87 -29.77 -18.70 18.33
N ALA A 88 -29.52 -19.28 17.15
CA ALA A 88 -28.62 -18.70 16.14
C ALA A 88 -29.00 -17.26 15.74
N SER A 89 -30.31 -16.96 15.68
CA SER A 89 -30.81 -15.62 15.32
C SER A 89 -30.27 -14.49 16.20
N LYS A 90 -29.87 -14.78 17.45
CA LYS A 90 -29.24 -13.81 18.36
C LYS A 90 -27.81 -13.43 17.94
N HIS A 91 -27.11 -14.35 17.26
CA HIS A 91 -25.70 -14.21 16.89
C HIS A 91 -25.51 -13.87 15.41
N LEU A 92 -26.50 -14.16 14.55
CA LEU A 92 -26.41 -13.91 13.10
C LEU A 92 -26.17 -12.45 12.73
N ASN A 93 -26.78 -11.50 13.45
CA ASN A 93 -26.56 -10.07 13.19
C ASN A 93 -25.12 -9.65 13.54
N SER A 94 -24.64 -10.07 14.71
CA SER A 94 -23.25 -9.81 15.13
C SER A 94 -22.24 -10.47 14.20
N LEU A 95 -22.50 -11.70 13.77
CA LEU A 95 -21.67 -12.41 12.79
C LEU A 95 -21.62 -11.67 11.46
N SER A 96 -22.78 -11.24 10.94
CA SER A 96 -22.86 -10.47 9.69
C SER A 96 -22.10 -9.14 9.77
N MET A 97 -22.14 -8.46 10.92
CA MET A 97 -21.36 -7.23 11.13
C MET A 97 -19.85 -7.49 11.14
N VAL A 98 -19.41 -8.56 11.82
CA VAL A 98 -17.99 -8.93 11.86
C VAL A 98 -17.49 -9.31 10.46
N ASP A 99 -18.25 -10.14 9.72
CA ASP A 99 -17.93 -10.49 8.34
C ASP A 99 -17.86 -9.25 7.43
N ALA A 100 -18.81 -8.32 7.55
CA ALA A 100 -18.80 -7.09 6.76
C ALA A 100 -17.57 -6.20 7.04
N ILE A 101 -17.08 -6.16 8.29
CA ILE A 101 -15.87 -5.43 8.65
C ILE A 101 -14.63 -6.09 8.03
N LEU A 102 -14.52 -7.43 8.14
CA LEU A 102 -13.42 -8.21 7.56
C LEU A 102 -13.40 -8.11 6.03
N ASP A 103 -14.56 -8.20 5.39
CA ASP A 103 -14.70 -8.07 3.94
C ASP A 103 -14.32 -6.67 3.46
N ARG A 104 -14.79 -5.63 4.14
CA ARG A 104 -14.42 -4.24 3.80
C ARG A 104 -12.91 -4.03 3.89
N ARG A 105 -12.24 -4.61 4.89
CA ARG A 105 -10.79 -4.53 5.04
C ARG A 105 -10.04 -5.28 3.93
N THR A 106 -10.46 -6.51 3.64
CA THR A 106 -9.89 -7.31 2.56
C THR A 106 -10.06 -6.63 1.20
N LYS A 107 -11.24 -6.05 0.96
CA LYS A 107 -11.52 -5.29 -0.26
C LYS A 107 -10.67 -4.02 -0.36
N ALA A 108 -10.54 -3.26 0.72
CA ALA A 108 -9.70 -2.06 0.75
C ALA A 108 -8.23 -2.37 0.43
N LEU A 109 -7.71 -3.51 0.91
CA LEU A 109 -6.36 -3.98 0.57
C LEU A 109 -6.24 -4.27 -0.93
N ARG A 110 -7.18 -5.03 -1.52
CA ARG A 110 -7.19 -5.32 -2.97
C ARG A 110 -7.32 -4.05 -3.83
N GLU A 111 -8.29 -3.19 -3.53
CA GLU A 111 -8.48 -1.93 -4.25
C GLU A 111 -7.28 -0.99 -4.14
N SER A 112 -6.53 -1.06 -3.03
CA SER A 112 -5.29 -0.30 -2.89
C SER A 112 -4.17 -0.87 -3.75
N ALA A 113 -4.04 -2.19 -3.83
CA ALA A 113 -3.08 -2.86 -4.70
C ALA A 113 -3.35 -2.56 -6.18
N GLU A 114 -4.62 -2.65 -6.60
CA GLU A 114 -5.04 -2.33 -7.98
C GLU A 114 -4.78 -0.85 -8.33
N ARG A 115 -5.13 0.09 -7.44
CA ARG A 115 -4.85 1.52 -7.66
C ARG A 115 -3.35 1.80 -7.79
N MET A 116 -2.51 1.11 -7.05
CA MET A 116 -1.05 1.29 -7.15
C MET A 116 -0.49 0.70 -8.45
N ALA A 117 -0.99 -0.45 -8.90
CA ALA A 117 -0.63 -1.00 -10.21
C ALA A 117 -1.02 -0.02 -11.34
N GLN A 118 -2.21 0.58 -11.26
CA GLN A 118 -2.66 1.61 -12.19
C GLN A 118 -1.75 2.86 -12.16
N GLN A 119 -1.44 3.39 -10.97
CA GLN A 119 -0.56 4.54 -10.81
C GLN A 119 0.85 4.29 -11.36
N LYS A 120 1.42 3.10 -11.14
CA LYS A 120 2.72 2.73 -11.72
C LYS A 120 2.68 2.74 -13.25
N GLY A 121 1.60 2.21 -13.84
CA GLY A 121 1.38 2.26 -15.30
C GLY A 121 1.25 3.68 -15.83
N GLU A 122 0.48 4.54 -15.16
CA GLU A 122 0.34 5.96 -15.54
C GLU A 122 1.68 6.72 -15.45
N MET A 123 2.45 6.51 -14.39
CA MET A 123 3.78 7.14 -14.24
C MET A 123 4.76 6.67 -15.32
N PHE A 124 4.73 5.40 -15.70
CA PHE A 124 5.54 4.89 -16.81
C PHE A 124 5.21 5.61 -18.12
N LEU A 125 3.92 5.73 -18.46
CA LEU A 125 3.51 6.44 -19.68
C LEU A 125 3.89 7.93 -19.65
N ALA A 126 3.75 8.59 -18.49
CA ALA A 126 4.20 9.96 -18.31
C ALA A 126 5.71 10.09 -18.54
N PHE A 127 6.51 9.17 -18.00
CA PHE A 127 7.95 9.15 -18.20
C PHE A 127 8.36 8.93 -19.67
N VAL A 128 7.68 8.02 -20.39
CA VAL A 128 7.93 7.80 -21.84
C VAL A 128 7.63 9.08 -22.63
N LYS A 129 6.55 9.78 -22.29
CA LYS A 129 6.21 11.07 -22.89
C LYS A 129 7.30 12.12 -22.62
N ASP A 130 7.76 12.24 -21.37
CA ASP A 130 8.82 13.18 -20.99
C ASP A 130 10.14 12.86 -21.71
N LEU A 131 10.46 11.58 -21.92
CA LEU A 131 11.63 11.14 -22.69
C LEU A 131 11.54 11.56 -24.17
N ILE A 132 10.37 11.45 -24.78
CA ILE A 132 10.13 11.92 -26.16
C ILE A 132 10.28 13.45 -26.23
N GLU A 133 9.70 14.18 -25.28
CA GLU A 133 9.83 15.64 -25.22
C GLU A 133 11.27 16.09 -24.98
N PHE A 134 12.02 15.37 -24.15
CA PHE A 134 13.45 15.61 -23.91
C PHE A 134 14.29 15.29 -25.16
N GLY A 135 14.06 14.14 -25.79
CA GLY A 135 14.73 13.73 -27.02
C GLY A 135 14.55 14.78 -28.13
N ASN A 136 13.33 15.24 -28.35
CA ASN A 136 13.04 16.30 -29.33
C ASN A 136 13.79 17.62 -29.08
N LYS A 137 14.14 17.93 -27.83
CA LYS A 137 14.85 19.17 -27.46
C LYS A 137 16.37 19.03 -27.54
N VAL A 138 16.90 17.85 -27.24
CA VAL A 138 18.34 17.64 -27.01
C VAL A 138 18.99 16.85 -28.14
N ASP A 139 18.37 15.76 -28.57
CA ASP A 139 18.86 14.91 -29.64
C ASP A 139 17.70 14.14 -30.30
N PRO A 140 17.27 14.53 -31.52
CA PRO A 140 16.20 13.87 -32.26
C PRO A 140 16.44 12.37 -32.50
N ALA A 141 17.69 11.90 -32.47
CA ALA A 141 17.99 10.48 -32.60
C ALA A 141 17.39 9.65 -31.46
N ILE A 142 17.27 10.22 -30.25
CA ILE A 142 16.62 9.57 -29.10
C ILE A 142 15.14 9.30 -29.42
N THR A 143 14.46 10.26 -30.05
CA THR A 143 13.05 10.12 -30.44
C THR A 143 12.87 9.02 -31.49
N ALA A 144 13.77 8.96 -32.48
CA ALA A 144 13.74 7.91 -33.50
C ALA A 144 13.91 6.51 -32.90
N VAL A 145 14.87 6.33 -31.98
CA VAL A 145 15.07 5.05 -31.28
C VAL A 145 13.86 4.66 -30.44
N ILE A 146 13.24 5.61 -29.73
CA ILE A 146 12.01 5.34 -28.97
C ILE A 146 10.85 4.93 -29.90
N GLN A 147 10.71 5.60 -31.04
CA GLN A 147 9.66 5.30 -32.01
C GLN A 147 9.83 3.92 -32.65
N GLU A 148 11.06 3.55 -33.01
CA GLU A 148 11.38 2.24 -33.60
C GLU A 148 11.16 1.09 -32.63
N ASN A 149 11.31 1.34 -31.33
CA ASN A 149 11.20 0.31 -30.28
C ASN A 149 9.97 0.53 -29.37
N PHE A 150 8.98 1.30 -29.83
CA PHE A 150 7.88 1.74 -28.96
C PHE A 150 7.08 0.56 -28.40
N ASP A 151 6.72 -0.39 -29.25
CA ASP A 151 5.92 -1.55 -28.85
C ASP A 151 6.66 -2.44 -27.85
N ASP A 152 7.96 -2.68 -28.06
CA ASP A 152 8.82 -3.43 -27.15
C ASP A 152 8.98 -2.71 -25.79
N LEU A 153 9.08 -1.37 -25.82
CA LEU A 153 9.17 -0.55 -24.62
C LEU A 153 7.87 -0.60 -23.81
N ILE A 154 6.71 -0.56 -24.48
CA ILE A 154 5.40 -0.73 -23.84
C ILE A 154 5.24 -2.14 -23.30
N GLN A 155 5.66 -3.17 -24.04
CA GLN A 155 5.60 -4.55 -23.58
C GLN A 155 6.46 -4.77 -22.34
N TRP A 156 7.71 -4.29 -22.35
CA TRP A 156 8.58 -4.32 -21.18
C TRP A 156 7.97 -3.58 -19.98
N GLY A 157 7.36 -2.41 -20.21
CA GLY A 157 6.65 -1.67 -19.17
C GLY A 157 5.49 -2.46 -18.57
N ARG A 158 4.70 -3.14 -19.40
CA ARG A 158 3.61 -4.01 -18.94
C ARG A 158 4.15 -5.17 -18.10
N GLU A 159 5.17 -5.86 -18.58
CA GLU A 159 5.76 -7.01 -17.86
C GLU A 159 6.38 -6.59 -16.52
N LYS A 160 6.99 -5.41 -16.46
CA LYS A 160 7.66 -4.91 -15.26
C LYS A 160 6.71 -4.33 -14.21
N TYR A 161 5.61 -3.70 -14.63
CA TYR A 161 4.70 -2.97 -13.72
C TYR A 161 3.33 -3.62 -13.53
N ALA A 162 3.01 -4.73 -14.20
CA ALA A 162 1.78 -5.50 -14.00
C ALA A 162 1.84 -6.50 -12.81
N ALA A 163 2.95 -6.56 -12.07
CA ALA A 163 3.13 -7.41 -10.88
C ALA A 163 2.80 -6.66 -9.58
#